data_AF-A0A256I819-F1
#
_entry.id   AF-A0A256I819-F1
#
_cell.length_a   1.000
_cell.length_b   1.000
_cell.length_c   1.000
_cell.angle_alpha   90.00
_cell.angle_beta   90.00
_cell.angle_gamma   90.00
#
_symmetry.space_group_name_H-M   'P 1'
#
loop_
_entity.id
_entity.type
_entity.pdbx_description
1 polymer ?
#
loop_
_entity_poly.entity_id
_entity_poly.type
_entity_poly.pdbx_seq_one_letter_code
_entity_poly.pdbx_strand_id
1 'polypeptide(L)' 'EAVVDGEYDRSREYVALARRIAERNRCGLPADFSRRTCDDCDVYLRPGKTGRVRLRPGRVVVRCRECGSTARYPFD' A
#
# COMPACT_ATOMS: atom_id res chain seq x y z
N GLU A 1 -15.63 -3.01 -2.26
CA GLU A 1 -16.49 -2.65 -1.10
C GLU A 1 -15.74 -2.60 0.24
N ALA A 2 -14.80 -3.50 0.58
CA ALA A 2 -14.16 -3.54 1.92
C ALA A 2 -13.37 -2.29 2.42
N VAL A 3 -12.98 -1.34 1.55
CA VAL A 3 -12.21 -0.12 1.96
C VAL A 3 -13.15 1.06 2.28
N VAL A 4 -14.46 0.88 2.13
CA VAL A 4 -15.43 1.97 2.29
C VAL A 4 -15.74 2.23 3.77
N ASP A 5 -15.78 1.18 4.61
CA ASP A 5 -16.40 1.21 5.94
C ASP A 5 -15.43 1.28 7.13
N GLY A 6 -14.12 1.48 6.89
CA GLY A 6 -13.13 1.60 7.98
C GLY A 6 -12.68 0.26 8.57
N GLU A 7 -13.02 -0.87 7.93
CA GLU A 7 -12.53 -2.20 8.28
C GLU A 7 -11.08 -2.41 7.80
N TYR A 8 -10.13 -1.66 8.37
CA TYR A 8 -8.73 -1.72 7.95
C TYR A 8 -8.08 -3.08 8.23
N ASP A 9 -8.59 -3.85 9.18
CA ASP A 9 -8.09 -5.18 9.51
C ASP A 9 -8.32 -6.20 8.38
N ARG A 10 -9.50 -6.18 7.76
CA ARG A 10 -9.78 -7.00 6.55
C ARG A 10 -8.88 -6.60 5.39
N SER A 11 -8.64 -5.29 5.24
CA SER A 11 -7.71 -4.82 4.21
C SER A 11 -6.31 -5.40 4.41
N ARG A 12 -5.82 -5.48 5.66
CA ARG A 12 -4.50 -6.05 5.97
C ARG A 12 -4.45 -7.53 5.64
N GLU A 13 -5.49 -8.27 6.00
CA GLU A 13 -5.57 -9.70 5.71
C GLU A 13 -5.49 -9.99 4.20
N TYR A 14 -6.24 -9.25 3.37
CA TYR A 14 -6.21 -9.45 1.92
C TYR A 14 -4.86 -9.13 1.28
N VAL A 15 -4.21 -8.06 1.72
CA VAL A 15 -2.88 -7.68 1.22
C VAL A 15 -1.83 -8.70 1.64
N ALA A 16 -1.83 -9.13 2.90
CA ALA A 16 -0.93 -10.15 3.40
C ALA A 16 -1.12 -11.48 2.65
N LEU A 17 -2.37 -11.87 2.37
CA LEU A 17 -2.68 -13.04 1.55
C LEU A 17 -2.13 -12.89 0.13
N ALA A 18 -2.34 -11.75 -0.52
CA ALA A 18 -1.83 -11.48 -1.86
C ALA A 18 -0.29 -11.57 -1.91
N ARG A 19 0.42 -10.99 -0.92
CA ARG A 19 1.88 -11.11 -0.79
C ARG A 19 2.31 -12.57 -0.66
N ARG A 20 1.67 -13.33 0.23
CA ARG A 20 1.98 -14.75 0.44
C ARG A 20 1.78 -15.59 -0.81
N ILE A 21 0.74 -15.30 -1.60
CA ILE A 21 0.52 -15.95 -2.90
C ILE A 21 1.64 -15.59 -3.88
N ALA A 22 1.99 -14.31 -3.98
CA ALA A 22 3.05 -13.84 -4.88
C ALA A 22 4.42 -14.42 -4.52
N GLU A 23 4.76 -14.49 -3.23
CA GLU A 23 5.99 -15.10 -2.70
C GLU A 23 6.04 -16.61 -3.00
N ARG A 24 4.94 -17.33 -2.72
CA ARG A 24 4.83 -18.76 -3.01
C ARG A 24 5.09 -19.08 -4.48
N ASN A 25 4.58 -18.24 -5.37
CA ASN A 25 4.73 -18.41 -6.82
C ASN A 25 5.96 -17.71 -7.41
N ARG A 26 6.76 -17.00 -6.58
CA ARG A 26 7.94 -16.23 -6.99
C ARG A 26 7.69 -15.26 -8.15
N CYS A 27 6.48 -14.70 -8.24
CA CYS A 27 6.08 -13.81 -9.33
C CYS A 27 6.04 -12.33 -8.95
N GLY A 28 6.13 -12.01 -7.66
CA GLY A 28 6.01 -10.64 -7.15
C GLY A 28 4.58 -10.09 -7.26
N LEU A 29 4.37 -8.90 -6.70
CA LEU A 29 3.10 -8.18 -6.84
C LEU A 29 3.14 -7.22 -8.03
N PRO A 30 2.02 -7.03 -8.76
CA PRO A 30 1.93 -5.98 -9.77
C PRO A 30 2.31 -4.61 -9.17
N ALA A 31 3.09 -3.81 -9.90
CA ALA A 31 3.63 -2.54 -9.40
C ALA A 31 2.54 -1.56 -8.93
N ASP A 32 1.40 -1.52 -9.63
CA ASP A 32 0.27 -0.68 -9.23
C ASP A 32 -0.37 -1.13 -7.92
N PHE A 33 -0.34 -2.44 -7.66
CA PHE A 33 -0.86 -3.01 -6.42
C PHE A 33 0.10 -2.75 -5.26
N SER A 34 1.40 -3.03 -5.44
CA SER A 34 2.41 -2.82 -4.39
C SER A 34 2.55 -1.35 -3.97
N ARG A 35 2.42 -0.40 -4.91
CA ARG A 35 2.42 1.04 -4.61
C ARG A 35 1.19 1.51 -3.81
N ARG A 36 0.12 0.71 -3.80
CA ARG A 36 -1.13 0.99 -3.09
C ARG A 36 -1.25 0.19 -1.79
N THR A 37 -0.20 -0.50 -1.37
CA THR A 37 -0.16 -1.22 -0.11
C THR A 37 1.00 -0.74 0.74
N CYS A 38 0.85 -0.85 2.07
CA CYS A 38 1.95 -0.61 2.98
C CYS A 38 2.84 -1.85 3.04
N ASP A 39 4.16 -1.68 2.93
CA ASP A 39 5.12 -2.78 3.08
C ASP A 39 5.36 -3.19 4.55
N ASP A 40 5.05 -2.31 5.50
CA ASP A 40 5.31 -2.57 6.93
C ASP A 40 4.11 -3.16 7.66
N CYS A 41 2.88 -2.77 7.28
CA CYS A 41 1.69 -3.10 8.05
C CYS A 41 0.53 -3.64 7.21
N ASP A 42 0.78 -3.90 5.93
CA ASP A 42 -0.15 -4.47 4.94
C ASP A 42 -1.48 -3.74 4.74
N VAL A 43 -1.68 -2.54 5.29
CA VAL A 43 -2.91 -1.79 5.01
C VAL A 43 -2.93 -1.33 3.55
N TYR A 44 -4.10 -1.38 2.92
CA TYR A 44 -4.30 -0.74 1.62
C TYR A 44 -4.30 0.78 1.78
N LEU A 45 -3.45 1.45 1.01
CA LEU A 45 -3.21 2.89 1.05
C LEU A 45 -4.23 3.62 0.18
N ARG A 46 -5.28 4.14 0.83
CA ARG A 46 -6.26 5.02 0.20
C ARG A 46 -5.89 6.48 0.47
N PRO A 47 -5.59 7.30 -0.57
CA PRO A 47 -5.32 8.72 -0.40
C PRO A 47 -6.43 9.42 0.38
N GLY A 48 -6.06 10.16 1.43
CA GLY A 48 -6.99 10.89 2.28
C GLY A 48 -7.58 10.11 3.46
N LYS A 49 -7.62 8.76 3.39
CA LYS A 49 -8.03 7.89 4.50
C LYS A 49 -6.81 7.31 5.23
N THR A 50 -6.22 6.23 4.71
CA THR A 50 -5.09 5.50 5.30
C THR A 50 -3.74 5.93 4.72
N GLY A 51 -3.72 6.59 3.56
CA GLY A 51 -2.52 7.06 2.89
C GLY A 51 -2.48 8.57 2.71
N ARG A 52 -1.30 9.18 2.88
CA ARG A 52 -1.03 10.57 2.49
C ARG A 52 -0.03 10.59 1.35
N VAL A 53 -0.47 11.08 0.19
CA VAL A 53 0.38 11.25 -1.00
C VAL A 53 0.86 12.70 -1.08
N ARG A 54 2.13 12.90 -1.40
CA ARG A 54 2.72 14.20 -1.71
C ARG A 54 3.55 14.11 -2.98
N LEU A 55 3.36 15.06 -3.87
CA LEU A 55 4.22 15.24 -5.04
C LEU A 55 5.44 16.09 -4.65
N ARG A 56 6.62 15.63 -5.05
CA ARG A 56 7.89 16.34 -4.95
C ARG A 56 8.56 16.30 -6.33
N PRO A 57 9.49 17.23 -6.63
CA PRO A 57 10.27 17.15 -7.87
C PRO A 57 10.90 15.76 -8.04
N GLY A 58 10.63 15.10 -9.16
CA GLY A 58 11.15 13.78 -9.55
C GLY A 58 10.66 12.58 -8.72
N ARG A 59 9.71 12.74 -7.78
CA ARG A 59 9.19 11.60 -7.00
C ARG A 59 7.84 11.82 -6.32
N VAL A 60 7.09 10.74 -6.17
CA VAL A 60 5.90 10.65 -5.33
C VAL A 60 6.31 10.11 -3.96
N VAL A 61 5.91 10.81 -2.89
CA VAL A 61 6.11 10.35 -1.50
C VAL A 61 4.77 9.91 -0.93
N VAL A 62 4.69 8.66 -0.49
CA VAL A 62 3.48 8.07 0.10
C VAL A 62 3.76 7.73 1.56
N ARG A 63 2.95 8.26 2.48
CA ARG A 63 3.04 7.96 3.92
C ARG A 63 1.81 7.21 4.38
N CYS A 64 2.03 6.09 5.07
CA CYS A 64 0.99 5.37 5.77
C CYS A 64 0.58 6.16 7.03
N ARG A 65 -0.73 6.35 7.23
CA ARG A 65 -1.27 6.99 8.44
C ARG A 65 -1.45 6.01 9.60
N GLU A 66 -1.54 4.71 9.30
CA GLU A 66 -1.72 3.67 10.31
C GLU A 66 -0.42 3.36 11.06
N CYS A 67 0.68 3.06 10.35
CA CYS A 67 1.97 2.71 10.96
C CYS A 67 3.05 3.80 10.84
N GLY A 68 2.82 4.84 10.02
CA GLY A 68 3.77 5.94 9.85
C GLY A 68 4.87 5.72 8.80
N SER A 69 4.95 4.54 8.18
CA SER A 69 5.93 4.21 7.15
C SER A 69 5.87 5.16 5.94
N THR A 70 7.00 5.35 5.26
CA THR A 70 7.11 6.29 4.14
C THR A 70 7.81 5.64 2.95
N ALA A 71 7.05 5.42 1.87
CA ALA A 71 7.54 4.95 0.59
C ALA A 71 7.81 6.13 -0.37
N ARG A 72 8.77 5.95 -1.28
CA ARG A 72 9.16 6.95 -2.29
C ARG A 72 9.27 6.27 -3.64
N TYR A 73 8.57 6.82 -4.63
CA TYR A 73 8.57 6.30 -6.00
C TYR A 73 9.05 7.39 -6.95
N PRO A 74 10.18 7.20 -7.65
CA PRO A 74 10.62 8.14 -8.68
C PRO A 74 9.62 8.15 -9.83
N PHE A 75 9.51 9.30 -10.49
CA PHE A 75 8.86 9.45 -11.78
C PHE A 75 9.70 10.43 -12.60
N ASP A 76 9.86 10.10 -13.88
CA ASP A 76 10.51 10.94 -14.89
C ASP A 76 9.43 11.47 -15.84
#